data_AF-A0A3A8GM13-F1
#
_entry.id   AF-A0A3A8GM13-F1
#
_cell.length_a   1.000
_cell.length_b   1.000
_cell.length_c   1.000
_cell.angle_alpha   90.00
_cell.angle_beta   90.00
_cell.angle_gamma   90.00
#
_symmetry.space_group_name_H-M   'P 1'
#
loop_
_entity.id
_entity.type
_entity.pdbx_description
1 polymer ?
#
loop_
_entity_poly.entity_id
_entity_poly.type
_entity_poly.pdbx_seq_one_letter_code
_entity_poly.pdbx_strand_id
1 'polypeptide(L)'
;MRARRWWTRGLAGLACFALVACGGGDTSAPTTGIPSGTASDAGTHPQSDEGTVDGGTQPSSDAGTDSQSDAGTGTPDAGTAPRACAPTAGDTRWVLEGESFTAQVTCSTGLKEAGLRFGVKNLPAGATFDEATATLRWTPALNQGAVWMLTLEERTTGETGTLKVGVANNDNAPGKADIVDPVAYTEEYGLPVVHLFYGKDGLTSGGYRPAEVVYRGHRYTIEAKFRGATSSVFPKRSMTFKFAEDDLFSEPVFGDGFKDRKRVVLITTFNDNSYLRSRLAFDLWHRLSPNAVRIRTFSVVVYANNKYRGLYTAADHADKRLMEWNGIDDDSDLFKADTADANFSRLTRSGQTKEHLHVGFEKAEGTPDDKQPHAFDTLHAFVAWVADSSADGFRQEFGTKLKARDYEDWWIFNTLIQGNDSQAKNAYHAYDPKAGGPWRYIPWDLDASFGQNYDTTRTSATARPTYASENLLFKRMLAEPTIAGPMRERYRQALKNEVSEAAVQAMIDGYVQELGPNAQRDEARWAAEYRNFAKPPTGNEEYDTGYGNFPDWHLRQDFKTHAEEVEYIRQWVHKRWGAFQSQLP
;
A
#
# COMPACT_ATOMS: atom_id res chain seq x y z
N MET A 1 6.11 -64.63 11.10
CA MET A 1 5.91 -63.93 9.81
C MET A 1 5.31 -62.56 10.17
N ARG A 2 5.94 -61.39 9.97
CA ARG A 2 6.44 -60.70 8.75
C ARG A 2 5.35 -60.06 7.84
N ALA A 3 4.85 -58.89 8.25
CA ALA A 3 4.61 -57.69 7.40
C ALA A 3 4.26 -56.52 8.37
N ARG A 4 5.00 -55.40 8.54
CA ARG A 4 5.55 -54.34 7.65
C ARG A 4 4.51 -53.35 7.09
N ARG A 5 4.45 -52.16 7.73
CA ARG A 5 4.52 -50.79 7.15
C ARG A 5 4.67 -49.82 8.34
N TRP A 6 5.89 -49.40 8.70
CA TRP A 6 6.66 -48.28 8.10
C TRP A 6 6.06 -46.90 8.42
N TRP A 7 6.52 -46.35 9.54
CA TRP A 7 6.66 -44.90 9.76
C TRP A 7 8.10 -44.51 9.42
N THR A 8 8.31 -43.32 8.85
CA THR A 8 9.63 -42.67 8.81
C THR A 8 9.45 -41.16 8.93
N ARG A 9 9.82 -40.62 10.09
CA ARG A 9 10.23 -39.21 10.23
C ARG A 9 11.62 -39.08 9.60
N GLY A 10 11.94 -37.92 9.02
CA GLY A 10 13.25 -37.65 8.40
C GLY A 10 13.65 -36.20 8.55
N LEU A 11 14.36 -35.88 9.63
CA LEU A 11 14.90 -34.54 9.88
C LEU A 11 16.27 -34.70 10.58
N ALA A 12 17.33 -34.74 9.78
CA ALA A 12 18.74 -34.62 10.19
C ALA A 12 19.61 -34.48 8.93
N GLY A 13 20.54 -33.53 8.92
CA GLY A 13 21.65 -33.50 7.96
C GLY A 13 22.80 -34.39 8.43
N LEU A 14 23.70 -34.77 7.52
CA LEU A 14 24.95 -35.45 7.87
C LEU A 14 26.02 -35.15 6.80
N ALA A 15 27.18 -34.69 7.24
CA ALA A 15 28.33 -34.46 6.38
C ALA A 15 29.08 -35.78 6.09
N CYS A 16 29.74 -35.85 4.94
CA CYS A 16 30.71 -36.92 4.63
C CYS A 16 32.02 -36.32 4.12
N PHE A 17 33.12 -36.62 4.83
CA PHE A 17 34.48 -36.41 4.35
C PHE A 17 34.91 -37.56 3.44
N ALA A 18 35.62 -37.24 2.35
CA ALA A 18 36.51 -38.16 1.64
C ALA A 18 37.73 -37.38 1.13
N LEU A 19 38.87 -38.05 0.96
CA LEU A 19 40.19 -37.41 0.83
C LEU A 19 40.86 -37.63 -0.53
N VAL A 20 41.52 -36.57 -1.01
CA VAL A 20 42.80 -36.55 -1.76
C VAL A 20 42.92 -37.35 -3.07
N ALA A 21 43.20 -36.60 -4.15
CA ALA A 21 44.24 -36.94 -5.13
C ALA A 21 44.96 -35.65 -5.56
N CYS A 22 46.26 -35.72 -5.88
CA CYS A 22 47.11 -34.55 -6.11
C CYS A 22 47.44 -34.32 -7.60
N GLY A 23 47.57 -33.05 -7.99
CA GLY A 23 48.17 -32.61 -9.26
C GLY A 23 47.71 -31.20 -9.67
N GLY A 24 48.56 -30.30 -10.16
CA GLY A 24 50.03 -30.41 -10.29
C GLY A 24 50.56 -29.52 -11.42
N GLY A 25 51.09 -28.35 -11.08
CA GLY A 25 51.61 -27.37 -12.05
C GLY A 25 50.52 -26.52 -12.73
N ASP A 26 50.84 -25.35 -13.29
CA ASP A 26 52.07 -24.58 -13.05
C ASP A 26 51.87 -23.07 -13.32
N THR A 27 52.84 -22.26 -12.89
CA THR A 27 52.77 -20.78 -12.95
C THR A 27 53.13 -20.21 -14.31
N SER A 28 52.42 -19.17 -14.77
CA SER A 28 53.02 -18.07 -15.56
C SER A 28 52.09 -16.87 -15.77
N ALA A 29 52.66 -15.69 -15.52
CA ALA A 29 52.17 -14.34 -15.81
C ALA A 29 53.38 -13.38 -15.65
N PRO A 30 53.31 -12.08 -16.00
CA PRO A 30 52.62 -11.42 -17.12
C PRO A 30 53.60 -10.56 -17.97
N THR A 31 53.16 -10.06 -19.13
CA THR A 31 53.73 -8.86 -19.82
C THR A 31 52.62 -8.24 -20.68
N THR A 32 52.04 -7.08 -20.35
CA THR A 32 52.51 -5.70 -20.61
C THR A 32 52.68 -5.37 -22.10
N GLY A 33 51.80 -4.51 -22.64
CA GLY A 33 51.88 -4.01 -24.02
C GLY A 33 50.93 -2.84 -24.31
N ILE A 34 51.35 -1.62 -23.97
CA ILE A 34 50.77 -0.35 -24.46
C ILE A 34 51.94 0.52 -24.91
N PRO A 35 51.91 1.05 -26.15
CA PRO A 35 52.18 2.48 -26.32
C PRO A 35 51.29 3.18 -27.38
N SER A 36 50.50 4.15 -26.89
CA SER A 36 50.30 5.52 -27.42
C SER A 36 50.12 5.83 -28.93
N GLY A 37 49.06 6.60 -29.22
CA GLY A 37 48.93 7.54 -30.35
C GLY A 37 47.48 8.06 -30.41
N THR A 38 47.05 9.30 -30.11
CA THR A 38 47.54 10.69 -30.36
C THR A 38 47.67 11.04 -31.84
N ALA A 39 47.03 12.07 -32.40
CA ALA A 39 46.03 13.05 -31.90
C ALA A 39 44.89 13.20 -32.94
N SER A 40 44.17 14.30 -33.26
CA SER A 40 44.10 15.75 -32.91
C SER A 40 42.88 16.34 -33.68
N ASP A 41 42.28 17.50 -33.39
CA ASP A 41 42.15 18.41 -32.22
C ASP A 41 41.22 19.59 -32.66
N ALA A 42 40.73 20.41 -31.72
CA ALA A 42 40.24 21.81 -31.83
C ALA A 42 39.35 22.31 -33.02
N GLY A 43 38.25 22.99 -32.66
CA GLY A 43 37.50 23.94 -33.51
C GLY A 43 36.53 24.78 -32.68
N THR A 44 36.50 26.11 -32.83
CA THR A 44 36.05 27.02 -31.75
C THR A 44 35.28 28.28 -32.19
N HIS A 45 34.31 28.72 -31.38
CA HIS A 45 33.77 30.10 -31.24
C HIS A 45 32.97 30.72 -32.43
N PRO A 46 32.32 31.92 -32.30
CA PRO A 46 31.56 32.50 -31.16
C PRO A 46 30.25 33.26 -31.53
N GLN A 47 29.42 33.62 -30.52
CA GLN A 47 28.41 34.73 -30.50
C GLN A 47 27.27 34.72 -31.55
N SER A 48 26.19 35.52 -31.47
CA SER A 48 25.75 36.62 -30.58
C SER A 48 24.41 36.26 -29.86
N ASP A 49 23.40 37.10 -29.48
CA ASP A 49 23.08 38.54 -29.64
C ASP A 49 22.05 39.03 -28.57
N GLU A 50 21.59 40.29 -28.63
CA GLU A 50 20.65 40.94 -27.67
C GLU A 50 19.19 41.11 -28.20
N GLY A 51 18.26 41.54 -27.32
CA GLY A 51 16.93 42.02 -27.74
C GLY A 51 15.97 42.42 -26.58
N THR A 52 15.67 43.72 -26.44
CA THR A 52 14.69 44.31 -25.48
C THR A 52 14.05 45.58 -26.09
N VAL A 53 13.01 46.13 -25.43
CA VAL A 53 12.46 47.52 -25.52
C VAL A 53 11.20 47.74 -26.40
N ASP A 54 10.17 48.34 -25.76
CA ASP A 54 9.00 49.12 -26.23
C ASP A 54 8.09 48.62 -27.39
N GLY A 55 6.85 49.09 -27.55
CA GLY A 55 6.03 49.93 -26.66
C GLY A 55 5.29 51.07 -27.37
N GLY A 56 3.99 51.22 -27.08
CA GLY A 56 3.30 52.53 -27.15
C GLY A 56 2.35 52.86 -28.33
N THR A 57 1.14 53.26 -27.91
CA THR A 57 0.36 54.42 -28.42
C THR A 57 -0.62 54.26 -29.61
N GLN A 58 -1.82 54.84 -29.40
CA GLN A 58 -2.79 55.23 -30.43
C GLN A 58 -2.32 56.49 -31.19
N PRO A 59 -3.05 56.89 -32.24
CA PRO A 59 -3.94 58.07 -32.12
C PRO A 59 -5.39 57.71 -32.50
N SER A 60 -6.43 58.52 -32.35
CA SER A 60 -6.84 59.65 -31.50
C SER A 60 -8.02 60.33 -32.22
N SER A 61 -8.92 61.00 -31.48
CA SER A 61 -9.62 62.25 -31.86
C SER A 61 -10.60 62.24 -33.07
N ASP A 62 -11.72 62.99 -33.07
CA ASP A 62 -12.24 63.94 -32.08
C ASP A 62 -13.76 64.20 -32.22
N ALA A 63 -14.25 65.22 -31.50
CA ALA A 63 -15.51 65.95 -31.63
C ALA A 63 -16.73 65.38 -30.90
N GLY A 64 -16.99 65.93 -29.71
CA GLY A 64 -18.30 65.89 -29.03
C GLY A 64 -18.88 67.30 -28.83
N THR A 65 -20.07 67.38 -28.24
CA THR A 65 -20.69 68.63 -27.76
C THR A 65 -21.50 68.35 -26.49
N ASP A 66 -21.15 69.02 -25.38
CA ASP A 66 -21.88 68.90 -24.11
C ASP A 66 -23.23 69.63 -24.11
N SER A 67 -24.20 69.06 -23.39
CA SER A 67 -25.21 69.81 -22.62
C SER A 67 -25.87 68.97 -21.53
N GLN A 68 -26.00 69.60 -20.36
CA GLN A 68 -26.75 69.23 -19.14
C GLN A 68 -28.23 68.83 -19.39
N SER A 69 -28.95 68.09 -18.52
CA SER A 69 -28.56 67.39 -17.26
C SER A 69 -29.70 66.52 -16.66
N ASP A 70 -29.31 65.43 -15.99
CA ASP A 70 -29.92 64.83 -14.78
C ASP A 70 -31.28 64.06 -14.84
N ALA A 71 -31.54 63.30 -13.77
CA ALA A 71 -32.77 62.62 -13.36
C ALA A 71 -33.24 61.40 -14.17
N GLY A 72 -32.46 60.30 -14.15
CA GLY A 72 -32.91 58.99 -14.61
C GLY A 72 -32.14 57.82 -13.97
N THR A 73 -32.60 57.33 -12.80
CA THR A 73 -31.97 56.20 -12.10
C THR A 73 -32.28 54.84 -12.75
N GLY A 74 -31.69 54.59 -13.91
CA GLY A 74 -31.62 53.26 -14.50
C GLY A 74 -30.54 52.42 -13.83
N THR A 75 -30.92 51.51 -12.94
CA THR A 75 -30.04 50.40 -12.56
C THR A 75 -29.69 49.57 -13.79
N PRO A 76 -28.43 49.15 -13.99
CA PRO A 76 -28.13 48.10 -14.97
C PRO A 76 -28.99 46.89 -14.68
N ASP A 77 -29.63 46.32 -15.71
CA ASP A 77 -30.46 45.13 -15.56
C ASP A 77 -29.56 43.94 -15.23
N ALA A 78 -29.42 43.66 -13.93
CA ALA A 78 -28.67 42.55 -13.39
C ALA A 78 -29.45 41.26 -13.65
N GLY A 79 -29.38 40.78 -14.90
CA GLY A 79 -30.14 39.65 -15.43
C GLY A 79 -30.20 38.52 -14.43
N THR A 80 -31.43 38.24 -13.95
CA THR A 80 -31.63 37.41 -12.76
C THR A 80 -31.03 36.03 -12.99
N ALA A 81 -30.04 35.66 -12.17
CA ALA A 81 -29.46 34.31 -12.22
C ALA A 81 -30.57 33.26 -12.13
N PRO A 82 -30.57 32.22 -12.98
CA PRO A 82 -31.71 31.31 -13.07
C PRO A 82 -32.02 30.70 -11.71
N ARG A 83 -33.30 30.70 -11.33
CA ARG A 83 -33.81 30.14 -10.06
C ARG A 83 -33.82 28.61 -10.08
N ALA A 84 -32.69 28.01 -10.42
CA ALA A 84 -32.51 26.57 -10.44
C ALA A 84 -32.69 26.00 -9.02
N CYS A 85 -33.42 24.90 -8.92
CA CYS A 85 -33.60 24.18 -7.67
C CYS A 85 -32.37 23.31 -7.34
N ALA A 86 -31.80 22.64 -8.34
CA ALA A 86 -30.79 21.59 -8.21
C ALA A 86 -31.15 20.59 -7.06
N PRO A 87 -32.10 19.66 -7.29
CA PRO A 87 -32.70 18.83 -6.25
C PRO A 87 -31.69 17.99 -5.45
N THR A 88 -31.80 18.00 -4.14
CA THR A 88 -30.94 17.25 -3.22
C THR A 88 -31.72 16.68 -2.03
N ALA A 89 -31.19 15.63 -1.41
CA ALA A 89 -31.63 15.09 -0.13
C ALA A 89 -30.48 15.02 0.91
N GLY A 90 -29.44 15.84 0.69
CA GLY A 90 -28.18 15.83 1.41
C GLY A 90 -27.18 14.79 0.85
N ASP A 91 -26.14 14.51 1.63
CA ASP A 91 -25.05 13.62 1.25
C ASP A 91 -25.47 12.15 1.14
N THR A 92 -24.55 11.32 0.61
CA THR A 92 -24.69 9.87 0.52
C THR A 92 -25.15 9.27 1.84
N ARG A 93 -26.23 8.48 1.82
CA ARG A 93 -26.74 7.77 2.99
C ARG A 93 -26.24 6.34 3.01
N TRP A 94 -25.95 5.84 4.20
CA TRP A 94 -25.67 4.44 4.46
C TRP A 94 -26.57 3.93 5.57
N VAL A 95 -27.13 2.73 5.37
CA VAL A 95 -27.97 2.01 6.33
C VAL A 95 -27.67 0.52 6.26
N LEU A 96 -27.94 -0.22 7.33
CA LEU A 96 -27.98 -1.68 7.29
C LEU A 96 -29.26 -2.19 6.63
N GLU A 97 -29.22 -3.40 6.07
CA GLU A 97 -30.46 -4.13 5.77
C GLU A 97 -31.31 -4.29 7.04
N GLY A 98 -32.60 -3.98 6.95
CA GLY A 98 -33.54 -3.92 8.07
C GLY A 98 -33.59 -2.58 8.82
N GLU A 99 -32.66 -1.65 8.57
CA GLU A 99 -32.64 -0.32 9.21
C GLU A 99 -33.52 0.67 8.43
N SER A 100 -34.39 1.41 9.12
CA SER A 100 -35.27 2.40 8.51
C SER A 100 -34.61 3.77 8.45
N PHE A 101 -34.75 4.46 7.32
CA PHE A 101 -34.36 5.87 7.20
C PHE A 101 -35.45 6.73 6.56
N THR A 102 -35.19 8.04 6.59
CA THR A 102 -36.04 9.06 6.00
C THR A 102 -35.14 10.17 5.46
N ALA A 103 -35.45 10.70 4.28
CA ALA A 103 -34.73 11.81 3.66
C ALA A 103 -35.71 12.78 3.00
N GLN A 104 -35.53 14.08 3.21
CA GLN A 104 -36.38 15.11 2.60
C GLN A 104 -35.68 15.70 1.37
N VAL A 105 -36.42 15.78 0.26
CA VAL A 105 -35.94 16.41 -0.98
C VAL A 105 -36.17 17.92 -0.90
N THR A 106 -35.16 18.68 -1.29
CA THR A 106 -35.09 20.14 -1.21
C THR A 106 -34.27 20.69 -2.38
N CYS A 107 -34.32 22.00 -2.61
CA CYS A 107 -33.42 22.66 -3.54
C CYS A 107 -32.06 22.93 -2.87
N SER A 108 -30.95 22.47 -3.46
CA SER A 108 -29.60 22.72 -2.92
C SER A 108 -29.21 24.20 -2.95
N THR A 109 -29.85 24.99 -3.82
CA THR A 109 -29.76 26.46 -3.86
C THR A 109 -30.49 27.17 -2.71
N GLY A 110 -31.20 26.42 -1.85
CA GLY A 110 -32.01 26.98 -0.75
C GLY A 110 -33.35 27.57 -1.19
N LEU A 111 -33.72 27.42 -2.46
CA LEU A 111 -35.01 27.86 -3.03
C LEU A 111 -36.20 27.18 -2.31
N LYS A 112 -37.23 27.97 -1.96
CA LYS A 112 -38.39 27.57 -1.15
C LYS A 112 -39.71 28.16 -1.68
N GLU A 113 -39.85 28.23 -3.00
CA GLU A 113 -41.03 28.86 -3.62
C GLU A 113 -42.31 28.04 -3.45
N ALA A 114 -43.43 28.74 -3.29
CA ALA A 114 -44.77 28.18 -3.11
C ALA A 114 -45.33 27.61 -4.42
N GLY A 115 -44.68 26.56 -4.93
CA GLY A 115 -44.96 25.95 -6.23
C GLY A 115 -44.20 24.65 -6.47
N LEU A 116 -42.99 24.51 -5.89
CA LEU A 116 -42.12 23.34 -6.04
C LEU A 116 -42.87 22.01 -5.79
N ARG A 117 -42.63 21.01 -6.64
CA ARG A 117 -43.19 19.67 -6.53
C ARG A 117 -42.08 18.65 -6.72
N PHE A 118 -41.70 17.97 -5.65
CA PHE A 118 -40.64 16.98 -5.73
C PHE A 118 -41.16 15.60 -6.13
N GLY A 119 -40.27 14.77 -6.68
CA GLY A 119 -40.49 13.36 -6.98
C GLY A 119 -39.21 12.55 -6.83
N VAL A 120 -39.35 11.23 -6.78
CA VAL A 120 -38.23 10.28 -6.81
C VAL A 120 -38.53 9.15 -7.80
N LYS A 121 -37.62 8.93 -8.74
CA LYS A 121 -37.62 7.78 -9.65
C LYS A 121 -36.72 6.67 -9.12
N ASN A 122 -36.90 5.46 -9.65
CA ASN A 122 -36.15 4.25 -9.28
C ASN A 122 -36.30 3.86 -7.79
N LEU A 123 -37.46 4.12 -7.19
CA LEU A 123 -37.77 3.72 -5.81
C LEU A 123 -37.59 2.20 -5.63
N PRO A 124 -36.77 1.73 -4.67
CA PRO A 124 -36.60 0.32 -4.37
C PRO A 124 -37.88 -0.31 -3.83
N ALA A 125 -37.98 -1.65 -3.89
CA ALA A 125 -39.06 -2.36 -3.20
C ALA A 125 -39.06 -2.01 -1.69
N GLY A 126 -40.23 -1.67 -1.16
CA GLY A 126 -40.41 -1.20 0.22
C GLY A 126 -40.15 0.29 0.46
N ALA A 127 -39.67 1.05 -0.53
CA ALA A 127 -39.53 2.50 -0.44
C ALA A 127 -40.84 3.22 -0.78
N THR A 128 -41.07 4.37 -0.15
CA THR A 128 -42.22 5.24 -0.40
C THR A 128 -41.78 6.71 -0.43
N PHE A 129 -42.46 7.53 -1.23
CA PHE A 129 -42.21 8.97 -1.30
C PHE A 129 -43.53 9.73 -1.12
N ASP A 130 -43.55 10.65 -0.15
CA ASP A 130 -44.66 11.57 0.09
C ASP A 130 -44.37 12.91 -0.60
N GLU A 131 -45.08 13.19 -1.71
CA GLU A 131 -44.93 14.44 -2.46
C GLU A 131 -45.40 15.68 -1.67
N ALA A 132 -46.29 15.53 -0.68
CA ALA A 132 -46.81 16.66 0.10
C ALA A 132 -45.82 17.15 1.17
N THR A 133 -44.97 16.25 1.69
CA THR A 133 -43.87 16.60 2.61
C THR A 133 -42.48 16.49 1.96
N ALA A 134 -42.43 16.23 0.65
CA ALA A 134 -41.22 15.94 -0.13
C ALA A 134 -40.31 14.85 0.49
N THR A 135 -40.89 13.85 1.15
CA THR A 135 -40.16 12.95 2.05
C THR A 135 -40.10 11.50 1.54
N LEU A 136 -38.89 11.02 1.29
CA LEU A 136 -38.55 9.62 1.06
C LEU A 136 -38.51 8.86 2.40
N ARG A 137 -39.10 7.67 2.44
CA ARG A 137 -39.02 6.72 3.57
C ARG A 137 -38.75 5.32 3.05
N TRP A 138 -37.80 4.61 3.63
CA TRP A 138 -37.48 3.24 3.24
C TRP A 138 -36.87 2.46 4.40
N THR A 139 -37.25 1.19 4.50
CA THR A 139 -36.57 0.15 5.28
C THR A 139 -36.15 -0.95 4.30
N PRO A 140 -34.86 -1.11 3.98
CA PRO A 140 -34.42 -2.17 3.07
C PRO A 140 -34.68 -3.56 3.66
N ALA A 141 -35.11 -4.50 2.84
CA ALA A 141 -35.22 -5.91 3.20
C ALA A 141 -33.82 -6.56 3.33
N LEU A 142 -33.77 -7.73 3.97
CA LEU A 142 -32.54 -8.51 4.24
C LEU A 142 -31.89 -9.17 3.01
N ASN A 143 -32.17 -8.63 1.83
CA ASN A 143 -31.67 -9.06 0.52
C ASN A 143 -31.51 -7.88 -0.48
N GLN A 144 -31.39 -6.65 0.04
CA GLN A 144 -31.29 -5.40 -0.74
C GLN A 144 -29.93 -4.70 -0.59
N GLY A 145 -28.93 -5.36 0.02
CA GLY A 145 -27.55 -4.90 0.11
C GLY A 145 -26.94 -4.59 -1.26
N ALA A 146 -26.85 -3.31 -1.59
CA ALA A 146 -26.39 -2.76 -2.87
C ALA A 146 -26.18 -1.23 -2.77
N VAL A 147 -25.57 -0.62 -3.80
CA VAL A 147 -25.52 0.83 -3.96
C VAL A 147 -26.67 1.29 -4.86
N TRP A 148 -27.63 2.02 -4.29
CA TRP A 148 -28.83 2.49 -4.98
C TRP A 148 -28.68 3.97 -5.38
N MET A 149 -28.96 4.29 -6.65
CA MET A 149 -28.88 5.64 -7.20
C MET A 149 -30.29 6.15 -7.52
N LEU A 150 -30.87 6.91 -6.60
CA LEU A 150 -32.24 7.39 -6.68
C LEU A 150 -32.26 8.76 -7.38
N THR A 151 -32.95 8.87 -8.52
CA THR A 151 -33.08 10.14 -9.22
C THR A 151 -34.14 10.99 -8.54
N LEU A 152 -33.72 12.14 -8.01
CA LEU A 152 -34.59 13.16 -7.44
C LEU A 152 -35.06 14.09 -8.56
N GLU A 153 -36.31 14.54 -8.52
CA GLU A 153 -36.89 15.43 -9.54
C GLU A 153 -37.56 16.64 -8.89
N GLU A 154 -37.42 17.82 -9.49
CA GLU A 154 -38.37 18.92 -9.34
C GLU A 154 -39.26 18.94 -10.58
N ARG A 155 -40.57 18.70 -10.39
CA ARG A 155 -41.51 18.37 -11.46
C ARG A 155 -42.02 19.58 -12.23
N THR A 156 -41.87 20.80 -11.73
CA THR A 156 -42.34 22.02 -12.42
C THR A 156 -41.32 22.52 -13.44
N THR A 157 -40.04 22.31 -13.16
CA THR A 157 -38.88 22.67 -13.99
C THR A 157 -38.36 21.51 -14.84
N GLY A 158 -38.53 20.28 -14.36
CA GLY A 158 -37.87 19.09 -14.92
C GLY A 158 -36.42 18.92 -14.47
N GLU A 159 -35.93 19.71 -13.51
CA GLU A 159 -34.59 19.55 -12.94
C GLU A 159 -34.43 18.22 -12.20
N THR A 160 -33.26 17.59 -12.35
CA THR A 160 -32.93 16.31 -11.72
C THR A 160 -31.69 16.40 -10.84
N GLY A 161 -31.72 15.70 -9.70
CA GLY A 161 -30.55 15.39 -8.89
C GLY A 161 -30.47 13.90 -8.57
N THR A 162 -29.52 13.51 -7.72
CA THR A 162 -29.31 12.10 -7.35
C THR A 162 -29.04 11.96 -5.87
N LEU A 163 -29.73 11.03 -5.21
CA LEU A 163 -29.40 10.54 -3.87
C LEU A 163 -28.74 9.16 -3.99
N LYS A 164 -27.49 9.03 -3.56
CA LYS A 164 -26.81 7.75 -3.37
C LYS A 164 -27.22 7.18 -2.02
N VAL A 165 -27.81 5.98 -2.01
CA VAL A 165 -28.14 5.21 -0.81
C VAL A 165 -27.41 3.88 -0.86
N GLY A 166 -26.39 3.72 -0.04
CA GLY A 166 -25.75 2.43 0.19
C GLY A 166 -26.52 1.64 1.24
N VAL A 167 -26.90 0.41 0.89
CA VAL A 167 -27.44 -0.56 1.85
C VAL A 167 -26.34 -1.57 2.16
N ALA A 168 -25.85 -1.57 3.38
CA ALA A 168 -24.81 -2.48 3.83
C ALA A 168 -25.43 -3.79 4.32
N ASN A 169 -24.87 -4.92 3.87
CA ASN A 169 -25.43 -6.24 4.19
C ASN A 169 -25.37 -6.53 5.70
N ASN A 170 -26.49 -7.04 6.23
CA ASN A 170 -26.67 -7.30 7.65
C ASN A 170 -26.44 -8.79 7.97
N ASP A 171 -25.17 -9.19 7.91
CA ASP A 171 -24.70 -10.56 8.16
C ASP A 171 -24.96 -11.06 9.63
N ASN A 172 -25.62 -10.25 10.47
CA ASN A 172 -26.06 -10.57 11.83
C ASN A 172 -27.60 -10.60 12.03
N ALA A 173 -28.40 -10.26 11.01
CA ALA A 173 -29.85 -10.21 11.15
C ALA A 173 -30.51 -11.60 11.28
N PRO A 174 -31.54 -11.75 12.14
CA PRO A 174 -32.42 -12.92 12.11
C PRO A 174 -33.09 -13.04 10.74
N GLY A 175 -32.85 -14.15 10.03
CA GLY A 175 -33.38 -14.35 8.68
C GLY A 175 -32.61 -13.62 7.57
N LYS A 176 -31.35 -13.23 7.79
CA LYS A 176 -30.44 -12.69 6.76
C LYS A 176 -30.43 -13.55 5.47
N ALA A 177 -30.37 -12.91 4.31
CA ALA A 177 -30.09 -13.58 3.05
C ALA A 177 -28.61 -13.47 2.65
N ASP A 178 -28.25 -14.16 1.56
CA ASP A 178 -27.02 -13.89 0.83
C ASP A 178 -27.19 -12.67 -0.11
N ILE A 179 -26.08 -12.06 -0.57
CA ILE A 179 -26.11 -10.85 -1.39
C ILE A 179 -26.61 -11.26 -2.78
N VAL A 180 -27.75 -10.70 -3.18
CA VAL A 180 -28.43 -11.05 -4.43
C VAL A 180 -27.70 -10.48 -5.64
N ASP A 181 -27.15 -9.27 -5.53
CA ASP A 181 -26.45 -8.58 -6.62
C ASP A 181 -25.07 -8.01 -6.18
N PRO A 182 -24.01 -8.83 -6.27
CA PRO A 182 -22.62 -8.38 -6.09
C PRO A 182 -22.14 -7.32 -7.10
N VAL A 183 -22.82 -7.16 -8.24
CA VAL A 183 -22.49 -6.14 -9.26
C VAL A 183 -23.04 -4.78 -8.83
N ALA A 184 -24.23 -4.73 -8.22
CA ALA A 184 -24.78 -3.50 -7.66
C ALA A 184 -24.14 -3.12 -6.30
N TYR A 185 -23.65 -4.08 -5.51
CA TYR A 185 -23.02 -3.82 -4.21
C TYR A 185 -21.54 -3.44 -4.33
N THR A 186 -21.26 -2.31 -4.98
CA THR A 186 -19.91 -1.86 -5.35
C THR A 186 -19.08 -1.23 -4.23
N GLU A 187 -19.73 -0.79 -3.15
CA GLU A 187 -19.13 -0.11 -1.99
C GLU A 187 -19.80 -0.55 -0.68
N GLU A 188 -19.13 -0.32 0.45
CA GLU A 188 -19.67 -0.46 1.80
C GLU A 188 -19.15 0.70 2.67
N TYR A 189 -20.06 1.53 3.19
CA TYR A 189 -19.76 2.79 3.90
C TYR A 189 -18.74 3.72 3.19
N GLY A 190 -18.68 3.67 1.86
CA GLY A 190 -17.80 4.48 1.01
C GLY A 190 -16.47 3.82 0.61
N LEU A 191 -16.07 2.72 1.26
CA LEU A 191 -14.96 1.88 0.78
C LEU A 191 -15.42 0.99 -0.38
N PRO A 192 -14.55 0.65 -1.35
CA PRO A 192 -14.90 -0.26 -2.43
C PRO A 192 -14.95 -1.71 -1.95
N VAL A 193 -15.87 -2.50 -2.52
CA VAL A 193 -16.09 -3.90 -2.14
C VAL A 193 -15.54 -4.87 -3.19
N VAL A 194 -14.78 -5.85 -2.70
CA VAL A 194 -14.35 -7.05 -3.43
C VAL A 194 -15.30 -8.20 -3.07
N HIS A 195 -16.04 -8.71 -4.06
CA HIS A 195 -16.78 -9.97 -3.92
C HIS A 195 -15.99 -11.10 -4.58
N LEU A 196 -15.28 -11.89 -3.78
CA LEU A 196 -14.46 -13.01 -4.22
C LEU A 196 -15.28 -14.31 -4.22
N PHE A 197 -15.20 -15.07 -5.31
CA PHE A 197 -15.84 -16.38 -5.46
C PHE A 197 -14.81 -17.44 -5.83
N TYR A 198 -14.84 -18.60 -5.18
CA TYR A 198 -13.96 -19.74 -5.50
C TYR A 198 -14.64 -21.09 -5.22
N GLY A 199 -14.17 -22.12 -5.92
CA GLY A 199 -14.68 -23.48 -5.83
C GLY A 199 -14.54 -24.14 -4.45
N LYS A 200 -15.21 -25.28 -4.25
CA LYS A 200 -15.30 -26.00 -2.96
C LYS A 200 -13.93 -26.39 -2.35
N ASP A 201 -12.92 -26.57 -3.20
CA ASP A 201 -11.55 -26.91 -2.79
C ASP A 201 -10.78 -25.73 -2.16
N GLY A 202 -11.34 -24.51 -2.23
CA GLY A 202 -10.77 -23.30 -1.66
C GLY A 202 -9.54 -22.75 -2.41
N LEU A 203 -8.93 -21.72 -1.82
CA LEU A 203 -7.63 -21.21 -2.25
C LEU A 203 -6.51 -21.93 -1.50
N THR A 204 -5.31 -21.99 -2.09
CA THR A 204 -4.14 -22.64 -1.47
C THR A 204 -3.00 -21.64 -1.23
N SER A 205 -2.04 -21.99 -0.37
CA SER A 205 -0.78 -21.24 -0.23
C SER A 205 0.28 -21.67 -1.26
N GLY A 206 0.21 -22.91 -1.77
CA GLY A 206 1.21 -23.49 -2.67
C GLY A 206 1.03 -23.14 -4.15
N GLY A 207 -0.12 -22.60 -4.55
CA GLY A 207 -0.41 -22.28 -5.94
C GLY A 207 -1.71 -21.52 -6.14
N TYR A 208 -1.79 -20.88 -7.31
CA TYR A 208 -2.99 -20.21 -7.81
C TYR A 208 -4.11 -21.23 -8.10
N ARG A 209 -5.37 -20.79 -7.92
CA ARG A 209 -6.60 -21.54 -8.22
C ARG A 209 -7.58 -20.64 -8.97
N PRO A 210 -8.41 -21.17 -9.90
CA PRO A 210 -9.46 -20.39 -10.55
C PRO A 210 -10.44 -19.78 -9.54
N ALA A 211 -10.79 -18.51 -9.76
CA ALA A 211 -11.72 -17.73 -8.95
C ALA A 211 -12.37 -16.63 -9.81
N GLU A 212 -13.43 -16.01 -9.28
CA GLU A 212 -14.00 -14.78 -9.84
C GLU A 212 -13.89 -13.65 -8.82
N VAL A 213 -13.77 -12.42 -9.28
CA VAL A 213 -13.94 -11.22 -8.46
C VAL A 213 -14.95 -10.30 -9.11
N VAL A 214 -15.97 -9.88 -8.38
CA VAL A 214 -16.78 -8.72 -8.75
C VAL A 214 -16.29 -7.50 -7.96
N TYR A 215 -16.00 -6.41 -8.67
CA TYR A 215 -15.45 -5.18 -8.11
C TYR A 215 -15.86 -3.99 -8.98
N ARG A 216 -16.37 -2.91 -8.36
CA ARG A 216 -16.93 -1.72 -9.05
C ARG A 216 -17.97 -2.05 -10.14
N GLY A 217 -18.66 -3.19 -10.01
CA GLY A 217 -19.68 -3.67 -10.95
C GLY A 217 -19.14 -4.48 -12.14
N HIS A 218 -17.82 -4.56 -12.32
CA HIS A 218 -17.21 -5.45 -13.31
C HIS A 218 -16.93 -6.83 -12.71
N ARG A 219 -16.99 -7.88 -13.54
CA ARG A 219 -16.77 -9.28 -13.14
C ARG A 219 -15.51 -9.82 -13.84
N TYR A 220 -14.42 -9.90 -13.08
CA TYR A 220 -13.15 -10.44 -13.52
C TYR A 220 -13.13 -11.97 -13.35
N THR A 221 -12.67 -12.69 -14.38
CA THR A 221 -12.22 -14.08 -14.23
C THR A 221 -10.74 -14.06 -13.86
N ILE A 222 -10.38 -14.67 -12.73
CA ILE A 222 -9.04 -14.55 -12.15
C ILE A 222 -8.47 -15.91 -11.72
N GLU A 223 -7.19 -15.90 -11.34
CA GLU A 223 -6.67 -16.88 -10.40
C GLU A 223 -6.35 -16.22 -9.06
N ALA A 224 -6.61 -16.91 -7.96
CA ALA A 224 -6.31 -16.43 -6.61
C ALA A 224 -5.51 -17.45 -5.79
N LYS A 225 -4.72 -16.96 -4.84
CA LYS A 225 -4.04 -17.78 -3.82
C LYS A 225 -4.00 -17.08 -2.47
N PHE A 226 -3.80 -17.85 -1.40
CA PHE A 226 -3.35 -17.30 -0.13
C PHE A 226 -1.84 -17.00 -0.19
N ARG A 227 -1.38 -16.04 0.62
CA ARG A 227 0.04 -15.65 0.70
C ARG A 227 0.50 -15.48 2.16
N GLY A 228 1.80 -15.23 2.31
CA GLY A 228 2.47 -15.07 3.61
C GLY A 228 3.16 -16.36 4.06
N ALA A 229 4.14 -16.22 4.96
CA ALA A 229 4.79 -17.34 5.63
C ALA A 229 4.26 -17.46 7.07
N THR A 230 4.79 -16.68 8.01
CA THR A 230 4.35 -16.63 9.41
C THR A 230 2.85 -16.30 9.53
N SER A 231 2.37 -15.32 8.76
CA SER A 231 0.97 -14.88 8.70
C SER A 231 0.03 -15.83 7.95
N SER A 232 0.53 -16.93 7.36
CA SER A 232 -0.31 -17.88 6.61
C SER A 232 -1.30 -18.66 7.49
N VAL A 233 -1.12 -18.66 8.82
CA VAL A 233 -1.94 -19.38 9.80
C VAL A 233 -3.12 -18.56 10.34
N PHE A 234 -3.21 -17.26 10.00
CA PHE A 234 -4.28 -16.38 10.51
C PHE A 234 -5.68 -16.80 10.01
N PRO A 235 -6.74 -16.78 10.84
CA PRO A 235 -8.13 -17.02 10.40
C PRO A 235 -8.60 -16.10 9.26
N LYS A 236 -8.05 -14.89 9.22
CA LYS A 236 -8.19 -13.88 8.16
C LYS A 236 -6.87 -13.82 7.38
N ARG A 237 -6.72 -14.64 6.34
CA ARG A 237 -5.49 -14.83 5.55
C ARG A 237 -5.30 -13.75 4.48
N SER A 238 -4.05 -13.30 4.27
CA SER A 238 -3.67 -12.48 3.12
C SER A 238 -3.80 -13.26 1.80
N MET A 239 -4.11 -12.55 0.70
CA MET A 239 -4.34 -13.14 -0.62
C MET A 239 -3.53 -12.42 -1.72
N THR A 240 -3.33 -13.10 -2.85
CA THR A 240 -2.91 -12.49 -4.11
C THR A 240 -3.89 -12.90 -5.21
N PHE A 241 -4.40 -11.93 -5.95
CA PHE A 241 -5.17 -12.13 -7.18
C PHE A 241 -4.27 -11.94 -8.40
N LYS A 242 -4.54 -12.69 -9.47
CA LYS A 242 -3.91 -12.63 -10.78
C LYS A 242 -5.02 -12.54 -11.83
N PHE A 243 -5.10 -11.41 -12.50
CA PHE A 243 -6.13 -11.09 -13.49
C PHE A 243 -5.78 -11.64 -14.88
N ALA A 244 -6.65 -11.46 -15.89
CA ALA A 244 -6.33 -11.81 -17.28
C ALA A 244 -5.26 -10.84 -17.87
N GLU A 245 -4.87 -10.96 -19.13
CA GLU A 245 -4.00 -9.94 -19.78
C GLU A 245 -4.85 -8.86 -20.48
N ASP A 246 -6.05 -9.26 -20.89
CA ASP A 246 -7.10 -8.52 -21.58
C ASP A 246 -8.16 -7.94 -20.64
N ASP A 247 -8.09 -8.26 -19.34
CA ASP A 247 -9.00 -7.81 -18.28
C ASP A 247 -8.22 -7.50 -17.00
N LEU A 248 -7.43 -6.41 -17.04
CA LEU A 248 -6.53 -5.98 -15.97
C LEU A 248 -7.25 -5.12 -14.91
N PHE A 249 -6.91 -5.29 -13.64
CA PHE A 249 -7.61 -4.61 -12.55
C PHE A 249 -7.27 -3.12 -12.46
N SER A 250 -8.29 -2.28 -12.30
CA SER A 250 -8.14 -0.85 -12.00
C SER A 250 -9.09 -0.39 -10.90
N GLU A 251 -8.62 0.49 -10.01
CA GLU A 251 -9.44 1.26 -9.07
C GLU A 251 -9.35 2.76 -9.43
N PRO A 252 -10.46 3.43 -9.78
CA PRO A 252 -10.42 4.81 -10.29
C PRO A 252 -10.50 5.90 -9.22
N VAL A 253 -10.88 5.60 -7.96
CA VAL A 253 -11.06 6.60 -6.89
C VAL A 253 -9.91 6.53 -5.88
N PHE A 254 -9.53 5.32 -5.46
CA PHE A 254 -8.49 5.09 -4.44
C PHE A 254 -7.14 4.65 -5.04
N GLY A 255 -6.10 4.59 -4.20
CA GLY A 255 -4.80 4.01 -4.58
C GLY A 255 -3.92 4.85 -5.52
N ASP A 256 -4.34 6.07 -5.90
CA ASP A 256 -3.54 7.08 -6.60
C ASP A 256 -2.87 6.58 -7.90
N GLY A 257 -3.70 6.33 -8.92
CA GLY A 257 -3.27 5.78 -10.20
C GLY A 257 -3.13 4.26 -10.20
N PHE A 258 -3.95 3.56 -9.41
CA PHE A 258 -3.96 2.10 -9.30
C PHE A 258 -4.65 1.45 -10.51
N LYS A 259 -3.96 1.40 -11.65
CA LYS A 259 -4.49 0.97 -12.95
C LYS A 259 -3.76 -0.23 -13.55
N ASP A 260 -4.43 -0.95 -14.44
CA ASP A 260 -3.83 -1.97 -15.32
C ASP A 260 -3.06 -3.07 -14.57
N ARG A 261 -3.53 -3.41 -13.35
CA ARG A 261 -2.87 -4.34 -12.44
C ARG A 261 -3.11 -5.78 -12.84
N LYS A 262 -2.05 -6.44 -13.32
CA LYS A 262 -2.04 -7.90 -13.53
C LYS A 262 -2.17 -8.68 -12.23
N ARG A 263 -1.60 -8.16 -11.13
CA ARG A 263 -1.66 -8.77 -9.80
C ARG A 263 -2.01 -7.72 -8.75
N VAL A 264 -2.85 -8.10 -7.81
CA VAL A 264 -3.22 -7.28 -6.65
C VAL A 264 -3.02 -8.12 -5.39
N VAL A 265 -2.43 -7.52 -4.37
CA VAL A 265 -2.22 -8.15 -3.07
C VAL A 265 -3.28 -7.63 -2.10
N LEU A 266 -4.00 -8.53 -1.43
CA LEU A 266 -4.84 -8.17 -0.28
C LEU A 266 -4.09 -8.56 1.00
N ILE A 267 -3.49 -7.57 1.66
CA ILE A 267 -2.81 -7.72 2.94
C ILE A 267 -3.88 -7.75 4.04
N THR A 268 -3.88 -8.82 4.83
CA THR A 268 -4.77 -8.94 5.99
C THR A 268 -4.41 -7.95 7.08
N THR A 269 -5.41 -7.51 7.82
CA THR A 269 -5.22 -6.67 9.02
C THR A 269 -5.34 -7.48 10.32
N PHE A 270 -5.30 -8.81 10.27
CA PHE A 270 -5.57 -9.66 11.44
C PHE A 270 -4.65 -9.40 12.65
N ASN A 271 -3.38 -9.08 12.41
CA ASN A 271 -2.41 -8.70 13.44
C ASN A 271 -2.19 -7.18 13.54
N ASP A 272 -3.08 -6.37 12.96
CA ASP A 272 -3.13 -4.93 13.18
C ASP A 272 -4.58 -4.47 13.36
N ASN A 273 -5.06 -4.49 14.61
CA ASN A 273 -6.39 -4.02 14.98
C ASN A 273 -6.59 -2.50 14.81
N SER A 274 -5.56 -1.72 14.44
CA SER A 274 -5.78 -0.36 13.94
C SER A 274 -6.29 -0.33 12.50
N TYR A 275 -5.96 -1.37 11.71
CA TYR A 275 -6.17 -1.44 10.26
C TYR A 275 -5.35 -0.41 9.45
N LEU A 276 -4.37 0.27 10.07
CA LEU A 276 -3.64 1.39 9.49
C LEU A 276 -2.17 1.08 9.14
N ARG A 277 -1.47 0.23 9.91
CA ARG A 277 0.01 0.22 9.97
C ARG A 277 0.68 0.02 8.63
N SER A 278 0.31 -1.03 7.91
CA SER A 278 0.89 -1.36 6.60
C SER A 278 0.71 -0.21 5.59
N ARG A 279 -0.51 0.32 5.47
CA ARG A 279 -0.81 1.46 4.56
C ARG A 279 -0.10 2.73 4.99
N LEU A 280 -0.16 3.08 6.27
CA LEU A 280 0.56 4.22 6.84
C LEU A 280 2.05 4.13 6.54
N ALA A 281 2.66 2.95 6.65
CA ALA A 281 4.07 2.75 6.32
C ALA A 281 4.36 2.91 4.81
N PHE A 282 3.56 2.32 3.92
CA PHE A 282 3.76 2.46 2.46
C PHE A 282 3.54 3.91 1.97
N ASP A 283 2.51 4.59 2.44
CA ASP A 283 2.22 5.97 2.05
C ASP A 283 3.25 6.95 2.68
N LEU A 284 3.75 6.67 3.91
CA LEU A 284 4.83 7.44 4.52
C LEU A 284 6.18 7.23 3.83
N TRP A 285 6.46 6.02 3.33
CA TRP A 285 7.63 5.75 2.49
C TRP A 285 7.61 6.62 1.24
N HIS A 286 6.50 6.62 0.49
CA HIS A 286 6.37 7.45 -0.71
C HIS A 286 6.53 8.94 -0.39
N ARG A 287 5.97 9.39 0.75
CA ARG A 287 6.07 10.79 1.19
C ARG A 287 7.49 11.20 1.55
N LEU A 288 8.30 10.29 2.12
CA LEU A 288 9.72 10.52 2.38
C LEU A 288 10.56 10.50 1.09
N SER A 289 10.38 9.47 0.27
CA SER A 289 11.20 9.19 -0.92
C SER A 289 10.33 9.09 -2.18
N PRO A 290 9.83 10.23 -2.72
CA PRO A 290 8.85 10.24 -3.81
C PRO A 290 9.37 9.73 -5.17
N ASN A 291 10.69 9.59 -5.31
CA ASN A 291 11.38 9.05 -6.49
C ASN A 291 11.83 7.58 -6.33
N ALA A 292 11.57 6.97 -5.18
CA ALA A 292 11.76 5.53 -4.97
C ALA A 292 10.62 4.72 -5.61
N VAL A 293 10.80 3.41 -5.76
CA VAL A 293 9.73 2.54 -6.25
C VAL A 293 8.58 2.56 -5.24
N ARG A 294 7.38 2.92 -5.70
CA ARG A 294 6.19 3.08 -4.86
C ARG A 294 5.28 1.86 -4.94
N ILE A 295 5.10 1.19 -3.79
CA ILE A 295 3.93 0.34 -3.55
C ILE A 295 2.74 1.27 -3.24
N ARG A 296 1.75 1.32 -4.12
CA ARG A 296 0.47 2.00 -3.84
C ARG A 296 -0.43 1.09 -3.01
N THR A 297 -1.23 1.69 -2.13
CA THR A 297 -2.21 0.95 -1.31
C THR A 297 -3.53 1.69 -1.11
N PHE A 298 -4.58 0.96 -0.76
CA PHE A 298 -5.88 1.49 -0.35
C PHE A 298 -6.67 0.47 0.50
N SER A 299 -7.68 0.95 1.23
CA SER A 299 -8.57 0.09 2.03
C SER A 299 -9.64 -0.55 1.14
N VAL A 300 -9.94 -1.84 1.34
CA VAL A 300 -11.06 -2.54 0.70
C VAL A 300 -11.86 -3.35 1.71
N VAL A 301 -13.17 -3.48 1.47
CA VAL A 301 -14.03 -4.46 2.16
C VAL A 301 -14.09 -5.72 1.31
N VAL A 302 -13.94 -6.89 1.94
CA VAL A 302 -13.96 -8.18 1.24
C VAL A 302 -15.12 -9.05 1.70
N TYR A 303 -15.90 -9.54 0.73
CA TYR A 303 -16.75 -10.72 0.87
C TYR A 303 -16.09 -11.89 0.14
N ALA A 304 -16.15 -13.10 0.72
CA ALA A 304 -15.67 -14.32 0.06
C ALA A 304 -16.73 -15.42 0.15
N ASN A 305 -17.12 -16.01 -0.99
CA ASN A 305 -18.24 -16.96 -1.11
C ASN A 305 -19.48 -16.51 -0.31
N ASN A 306 -19.85 -15.24 -0.51
CA ASN A 306 -20.92 -14.53 0.18
C ASN A 306 -20.85 -14.51 1.72
N LYS A 307 -19.66 -14.40 2.32
CA LYS A 307 -19.51 -14.17 3.77
C LYS A 307 -18.57 -13.00 4.02
N TYR A 308 -18.93 -12.12 4.96
CA TYR A 308 -18.10 -10.97 5.31
C TYR A 308 -16.72 -11.44 5.82
N ARG A 309 -15.66 -11.00 5.14
CA ARG A 309 -14.25 -11.18 5.55
C ARG A 309 -13.65 -9.88 6.08
N GLY A 310 -14.29 -8.75 5.81
CA GLY A 310 -13.97 -7.44 6.37
C GLY A 310 -12.81 -6.73 5.67
N LEU A 311 -12.10 -5.89 6.42
CA LEU A 311 -11.12 -4.94 5.91
C LEU A 311 -9.80 -5.61 5.49
N TYR A 312 -9.28 -5.22 4.33
CA TYR A 312 -7.94 -5.55 3.86
C TYR A 312 -7.27 -4.30 3.31
N THR A 313 -5.93 -4.23 3.37
CA THR A 313 -5.16 -3.27 2.57
C THR A 313 -4.92 -3.91 1.20
N ALA A 314 -5.56 -3.38 0.15
CA ALA A 314 -5.16 -3.67 -1.22
C ALA A 314 -3.82 -2.98 -1.52
N ALA A 315 -2.92 -3.67 -2.20
CA ALA A 315 -1.57 -3.21 -2.48
C ALA A 315 -1.06 -3.66 -3.86
N ASP A 316 -0.14 -2.89 -4.42
CA ASP A 316 0.65 -3.29 -5.59
C ASP A 316 1.37 -4.63 -5.32
N HIS A 317 1.50 -5.45 -6.35
CA HIS A 317 2.40 -6.60 -6.32
C HIS A 317 3.81 -6.15 -6.73
N ALA A 318 4.83 -6.52 -5.96
CA ALA A 318 6.21 -6.38 -6.41
C ALA A 318 6.49 -7.44 -7.49
N ASP A 319 6.36 -7.04 -8.75
CA ASP A 319 6.72 -7.82 -9.95
C ASP A 319 7.27 -6.89 -11.04
N LYS A 320 7.61 -7.46 -12.21
CA LYS A 320 8.27 -6.72 -13.29
C LYS A 320 7.43 -5.59 -13.91
N ARG A 321 6.10 -5.62 -13.80
CA ARG A 321 5.24 -4.50 -14.23
C ARG A 321 5.31 -3.32 -13.26
N LEU A 322 5.52 -3.58 -11.97
CA LEU A 322 5.86 -2.51 -11.03
C LEU A 322 7.21 -1.87 -11.38
N MET A 323 8.18 -2.63 -11.89
CA MET A 323 9.47 -2.07 -12.31
C MET A 323 9.26 -1.13 -13.52
N GLU A 324 8.55 -1.60 -14.54
CA GLU A 324 8.18 -0.83 -15.74
C GLU A 324 7.50 0.50 -15.38
N TRP A 325 6.47 0.49 -14.53
CA TRP A 325 5.76 1.70 -14.09
C TRP A 325 6.59 2.67 -13.23
N ASN A 326 7.77 2.26 -12.76
CA ASN A 326 8.71 3.11 -12.01
C ASN A 326 9.98 3.41 -12.82
N GLY A 327 9.98 3.18 -14.14
CA GLY A 327 11.07 3.52 -15.06
C GLY A 327 12.29 2.60 -14.95
N ILE A 328 12.06 1.31 -14.67
CA ILE A 328 13.08 0.26 -14.56
C ILE A 328 12.67 -0.84 -15.57
N ASP A 329 13.62 -1.42 -16.30
CA ASP A 329 13.34 -2.43 -17.32
C ASP A 329 12.64 -3.69 -16.75
N ASP A 330 11.75 -4.33 -17.52
CA ASP A 330 10.92 -5.43 -17.04
C ASP A 330 11.58 -6.83 -17.11
N ASP A 331 12.85 -6.92 -17.52
CA ASP A 331 13.74 -8.06 -17.26
C ASP A 331 14.71 -7.80 -16.09
N SER A 332 14.55 -6.68 -15.35
CA SER A 332 15.36 -6.37 -14.18
C SER A 332 15.31 -7.45 -13.10
N ASP A 333 16.44 -7.64 -12.42
CA ASP A 333 16.54 -8.55 -11.28
C ASP A 333 15.78 -7.96 -10.09
N LEU A 334 14.87 -8.75 -9.51
CA LEU A 334 14.15 -8.39 -8.29
C LEU A 334 14.43 -9.42 -7.20
N PHE A 335 15.20 -9.05 -6.18
CA PHE A 335 15.55 -9.93 -5.05
C PHE A 335 14.77 -9.55 -3.79
N LYS A 336 14.04 -10.49 -3.21
CA LYS A 336 13.32 -10.33 -1.93
C LYS A 336 14.26 -10.68 -0.77
N ALA A 337 14.34 -9.81 0.24
CA ALA A 337 14.96 -10.15 1.52
C ALA A 337 13.98 -11.00 2.35
N ASP A 338 14.25 -12.30 2.48
CA ASP A 338 13.34 -13.26 3.14
C ASP A 338 13.80 -13.70 4.54
N THR A 339 15.08 -13.96 4.76
CA THR A 339 15.62 -14.28 6.10
C THR A 339 16.52 -13.15 6.59
N ALA A 340 16.73 -13.05 7.91
CA ALA A 340 17.57 -12.01 8.50
C ALA A 340 19.08 -12.17 8.16
N ASP A 341 19.43 -13.12 7.29
CA ASP A 341 20.73 -13.24 6.65
C ASP A 341 20.85 -12.38 5.37
N ALA A 342 19.77 -11.76 4.88
CA ALA A 342 19.81 -10.72 3.83
C ALA A 342 20.36 -9.37 4.36
N ASN A 343 21.52 -9.47 5.00
CA ASN A 343 22.20 -8.47 5.83
C ASN A 343 23.38 -7.78 5.13
N PHE A 344 23.59 -8.02 3.83
CA PHE A 344 24.72 -7.54 3.02
C PHE A 344 26.12 -7.93 3.54
N SER A 345 26.21 -8.95 4.39
CA SER A 345 27.46 -9.49 4.94
C SER A 345 27.82 -10.84 4.31
N ARG A 346 29.11 -11.20 4.41
CA ARG A 346 29.61 -12.57 4.20
C ARG A 346 29.22 -13.54 5.33
N LEU A 347 28.76 -13.01 6.46
CA LEU A 347 28.33 -13.79 7.62
C LEU A 347 26.80 -13.84 7.74
N THR A 348 26.28 -14.93 8.30
CA THR A 348 24.90 -15.02 8.81
C THR A 348 24.69 -14.08 10.00
N ARG A 349 23.43 -13.87 10.40
CA ARG A 349 23.06 -13.19 11.67
C ARG A 349 23.63 -13.91 12.90
N SER A 350 23.92 -15.21 12.80
CA SER A 350 24.60 -16.03 13.82
C SER A 350 26.14 -16.03 13.72
N GLY A 351 26.72 -15.18 12.87
CA GLY A 351 28.17 -15.00 12.74
C GLY A 351 28.90 -16.12 12.00
N GLN A 352 28.19 -17.05 11.37
CA GLN A 352 28.78 -18.13 10.57
C GLN A 352 29.05 -17.64 9.14
N THR A 353 30.08 -18.16 8.48
CA THR A 353 30.30 -17.87 7.04
C THR A 353 29.14 -18.41 6.22
N LYS A 354 28.56 -17.57 5.34
CA LYS A 354 27.54 -18.01 4.38
C LYS A 354 28.17 -18.93 3.32
N GLU A 355 27.42 -19.96 2.93
CA GLU A 355 27.77 -20.83 1.80
C GLU A 355 27.80 -20.04 0.47
N HIS A 356 26.81 -19.16 0.26
CA HIS A 356 26.70 -18.26 -0.90
C HIS A 356 26.29 -16.85 -0.45
N LEU A 357 26.69 -15.81 -1.18
CA LEU A 357 26.42 -14.42 -0.76
C LEU A 357 24.91 -14.07 -0.74
N HIS A 358 24.10 -14.75 -1.56
CA HIS A 358 22.65 -14.60 -1.59
C HIS A 358 21.91 -15.24 -0.40
N VAL A 359 22.57 -15.92 0.55
CA VAL A 359 21.87 -16.56 1.68
C VAL A 359 21.05 -15.51 2.45
N GLY A 360 19.74 -15.75 2.51
CA GLY A 360 18.71 -14.85 3.05
C GLY A 360 17.86 -14.11 2.01
N PHE A 361 18.26 -14.13 0.74
CA PHE A 361 17.49 -13.56 -0.38
C PHE A 361 16.84 -14.64 -1.25
N GLU A 362 15.65 -14.34 -1.78
CA GLU A 362 15.00 -15.08 -2.87
C GLU A 362 15.04 -14.25 -4.16
N LYS A 363 15.20 -14.87 -5.32
CA LYS A 363 14.94 -14.18 -6.61
C LYS A 363 13.45 -14.28 -6.94
N ALA A 364 12.83 -13.12 -7.19
CA ALA A 364 11.39 -13.01 -7.46
C ALA A 364 11.06 -12.77 -8.94
N GLU A 365 11.88 -11.97 -9.64
CA GLU A 365 11.82 -11.71 -11.09
C GLU A 365 13.26 -11.52 -11.63
N GLY A 366 13.41 -11.51 -12.96
CA GLY A 366 14.67 -11.23 -13.67
C GLY A 366 15.37 -12.47 -14.24
N THR A 367 16.08 -12.30 -15.37
CA THR A 367 16.70 -13.40 -16.14
C THR A 367 18.22 -13.47 -15.88
N PRO A 368 18.82 -14.65 -15.61
CA PRO A 368 18.22 -15.99 -15.53
C PRO A 368 17.32 -16.21 -14.32
N ASP A 369 16.30 -17.07 -14.46
CA ASP A 369 15.40 -17.50 -13.40
C ASP A 369 16.12 -18.07 -12.16
N ASP A 370 15.44 -18.09 -11.02
CA ASP A 370 15.92 -18.80 -9.83
C ASP A 370 16.33 -20.26 -10.14
N LYS A 371 17.38 -20.73 -9.45
CA LYS A 371 18.06 -22.03 -9.63
C LYS A 371 18.78 -22.23 -10.98
N GLN A 372 18.73 -21.29 -11.93
CA GLN A 372 19.62 -21.31 -13.09
C GLN A 372 21.05 -20.89 -12.70
N PRO A 373 22.09 -21.33 -13.44
CA PRO A 373 23.41 -20.75 -13.34
C PRO A 373 23.38 -19.22 -13.54
N HIS A 374 24.25 -18.50 -12.85
CA HIS A 374 24.39 -17.03 -12.90
C HIS A 374 23.18 -16.19 -12.45
N ALA A 375 22.09 -16.80 -12.00
CA ALA A 375 20.86 -16.11 -11.59
C ALA A 375 21.03 -15.07 -10.46
N PHE A 376 22.12 -15.14 -9.69
CA PHE A 376 22.40 -14.28 -8.53
C PHE A 376 23.70 -13.47 -8.66
N ASP A 377 24.37 -13.48 -9.81
CA ASP A 377 25.72 -12.88 -9.96
C ASP A 377 25.73 -11.37 -9.69
N THR A 378 24.66 -10.67 -10.08
CA THR A 378 24.40 -9.25 -9.77
C THR A 378 24.35 -9.01 -8.26
N LEU A 379 23.54 -9.78 -7.53
CA LEU A 379 23.43 -9.70 -6.07
C LEU A 379 24.73 -10.11 -5.37
N HIS A 380 25.45 -11.13 -5.87
CA HIS A 380 26.74 -11.54 -5.33
C HIS A 380 27.78 -10.42 -5.47
N ALA A 381 27.84 -9.76 -6.63
CA ALA A 381 28.70 -8.59 -6.84
C ALA A 381 28.33 -7.42 -5.91
N PHE A 382 27.03 -7.20 -5.65
CA PHE A 382 26.58 -6.15 -4.73
C PHE A 382 26.93 -6.46 -3.27
N VAL A 383 26.64 -7.67 -2.78
CA VAL A 383 26.98 -8.10 -1.41
C VAL A 383 28.50 -8.14 -1.19
N ALA A 384 29.29 -8.59 -2.18
CA ALA A 384 30.74 -8.53 -2.13
C ALA A 384 31.25 -7.08 -2.07
N TRP A 385 30.69 -6.18 -2.88
CA TRP A 385 31.05 -4.75 -2.80
C TRP A 385 30.73 -4.13 -1.43
N VAL A 386 29.57 -4.43 -0.82
CA VAL A 386 29.25 -3.96 0.54
C VAL A 386 30.23 -4.55 1.57
N ALA A 387 30.55 -5.84 1.47
CA ALA A 387 31.38 -6.53 2.45
C ALA A 387 32.88 -6.19 2.36
N ASP A 388 33.43 -6.08 1.15
CA ASP A 388 34.87 -6.18 0.91
C ASP A 388 35.54 -4.88 0.42
N SER A 389 34.78 -3.92 -0.13
CA SER A 389 35.35 -2.66 -0.63
C SER A 389 35.98 -1.84 0.49
N SER A 390 37.07 -1.11 0.21
CA SER A 390 37.68 -0.20 1.19
C SER A 390 36.73 0.93 1.60
N ALA A 391 37.03 1.66 2.68
CA ALA A 391 36.23 2.83 3.09
C ALA A 391 36.11 3.84 1.94
N ASP A 392 37.24 4.15 1.29
CA ASP A 392 37.31 5.09 0.16
C ASP A 392 36.59 4.57 -1.09
N GLY A 393 36.74 3.28 -1.42
CA GLY A 393 36.06 2.65 -2.56
C GLY A 393 34.54 2.65 -2.38
N PHE A 394 34.05 2.29 -1.19
CA PHE A 394 32.63 2.41 -0.86
C PHE A 394 32.14 3.87 -0.95
N ARG A 395 32.88 4.84 -0.39
CA ARG A 395 32.51 6.27 -0.48
C ARG A 395 32.41 6.76 -1.93
N GLN A 396 33.34 6.35 -2.80
CA GLN A 396 33.37 6.75 -4.20
C GLN A 396 32.30 6.04 -5.05
N GLU A 397 32.05 4.75 -4.79
CA GLU A 397 31.13 3.91 -5.57
C GLU A 397 29.68 3.92 -5.03
N PHE A 398 29.40 4.48 -3.85
CA PHE A 398 28.08 4.43 -3.20
C PHE A 398 26.95 4.90 -4.13
N GLY A 399 27.10 6.09 -4.72
CA GLY A 399 26.11 6.68 -5.62
C GLY A 399 26.10 6.11 -7.05
N THR A 400 27.02 5.20 -7.40
CA THR A 400 27.06 4.55 -8.72
C THR A 400 26.58 3.09 -8.67
N LYS A 401 26.83 2.37 -7.56
CA LYS A 401 26.25 1.03 -7.33
C LYS A 401 24.78 1.11 -6.99
N LEU A 402 24.39 2.01 -6.09
CA LEU A 402 23.03 2.10 -5.58
C LEU A 402 22.48 3.51 -5.70
N LYS A 403 21.15 3.62 -5.73
CA LYS A 403 20.45 4.91 -5.72
C LYS A 403 20.55 5.46 -4.29
N ALA A 404 21.57 6.27 -4.03
CA ALA A 404 21.94 6.78 -2.70
C ALA A 404 20.73 7.13 -1.82
N ARG A 405 19.82 7.97 -2.32
CA ARG A 405 18.63 8.42 -1.59
C ARG A 405 17.67 7.29 -1.20
N ASP A 406 17.49 6.26 -2.03
CA ASP A 406 16.62 5.13 -1.67
C ASP A 406 17.14 4.38 -0.44
N TYR A 407 18.47 4.25 -0.30
CA TYR A 407 19.10 3.52 0.80
C TYR A 407 19.35 4.38 2.05
N GLU A 408 19.65 5.67 1.87
CA GLU A 408 19.65 6.65 2.95
C GLU A 408 18.24 6.82 3.55
N ASP A 409 17.23 6.95 2.69
CA ASP A 409 15.83 7.07 3.11
C ASP A 409 15.31 5.77 3.72
N TRP A 410 15.77 4.58 3.27
CA TRP A 410 15.45 3.31 3.94
C TRP A 410 15.90 3.31 5.39
N TRP A 411 17.12 3.77 5.68
CA TRP A 411 17.60 3.86 7.06
C TRP A 411 16.78 4.87 7.89
N ILE A 412 16.49 6.04 7.33
CA ILE A 412 15.62 7.06 7.95
C ILE A 412 14.23 6.49 8.25
N PHE A 413 13.57 5.92 7.23
CA PHE A 413 12.24 5.34 7.29
C PHE A 413 12.14 4.22 8.33
N ASN A 414 13.03 3.23 8.24
CA ASN A 414 12.99 2.05 9.07
C ASN A 414 13.25 2.40 10.55
N THR A 415 14.25 3.26 10.82
CA THR A 415 14.47 3.77 12.19
C THR A 415 13.34 4.67 12.68
N LEU A 416 12.62 5.38 11.79
CA LEU A 416 11.49 6.24 12.17
C LEU A 416 10.26 5.43 12.61
N ILE A 417 9.75 4.55 11.75
CA ILE A 417 8.56 3.72 12.03
C ILE A 417 8.85 2.58 13.02
N GLN A 418 10.13 2.34 13.32
CA GLN A 418 10.66 1.17 14.01
C GLN A 418 10.22 -0.15 13.33
N GLY A 419 10.57 -0.28 12.05
CA GLY A 419 10.25 -1.43 11.20
C GLY A 419 11.09 -2.65 11.54
N ASN A 420 10.90 -3.21 12.73
CA ASN A 420 11.66 -4.37 13.19
C ASN A 420 11.56 -5.52 12.16
N ASP A 421 12.71 -6.13 11.87
CA ASP A 421 12.96 -7.08 10.78
C ASP A 421 13.14 -6.47 9.37
N SER A 422 12.54 -5.31 9.04
CA SER A 422 12.73 -4.59 7.76
C SER A 422 14.16 -4.04 7.55
N GLN A 423 15.07 -4.22 8.52
CA GLN A 423 16.51 -3.94 8.32
C GLN A 423 17.25 -5.04 7.54
N ALA A 424 16.73 -6.28 7.50
CA ALA A 424 17.39 -7.42 6.85
C ALA A 424 16.40 -8.43 6.22
N LYS A 425 15.09 -8.17 6.31
CA LYS A 425 13.97 -8.87 5.67
C LYS A 425 13.00 -7.82 5.12
N ASN A 426 11.81 -8.24 4.70
CA ASN A 426 10.64 -7.36 4.53
C ASN A 426 10.97 -6.17 3.60
N ALA A 427 11.62 -6.49 2.49
CA ALA A 427 12.11 -5.58 1.47
C ALA A 427 12.32 -6.32 0.14
N TYR A 428 12.34 -5.58 -0.95
CA TYR A 428 12.91 -6.00 -2.22
C TYR A 428 14.04 -5.05 -2.63
N HIS A 429 15.01 -5.60 -3.36
CA HIS A 429 16.08 -4.85 -4.00
C HIS A 429 16.06 -5.15 -5.49
N ALA A 430 15.93 -4.10 -6.31
CA ALA A 430 15.85 -4.21 -7.77
C ALA A 430 17.15 -3.73 -8.42
N TYR A 431 17.57 -4.38 -9.49
CA TYR A 431 18.74 -4.03 -10.28
C TYR A 431 18.48 -4.26 -11.78
N ASP A 432 18.71 -3.24 -12.59
CA ASP A 432 18.59 -3.33 -14.04
C ASP A 432 19.94 -3.75 -14.65
N PRO A 433 20.09 -5.01 -15.15
CA PRO A 433 21.35 -5.48 -15.72
C PRO A 433 21.64 -4.90 -17.12
N LYS A 434 20.63 -4.35 -17.83
CA LYS A 434 20.79 -3.72 -19.14
C LYS A 434 21.32 -2.29 -18.99
N ALA A 435 20.84 -1.54 -18.00
CA ALA A 435 21.33 -0.22 -17.63
C ALA A 435 22.61 -0.25 -16.78
N GLY A 436 22.94 -1.38 -16.16
CA GLY A 436 24.05 -1.52 -15.21
C GLY A 436 23.71 -1.05 -13.79
N GLY A 437 22.41 -0.95 -13.46
CA GLY A 437 21.87 -0.41 -12.22
C GLY A 437 21.37 1.03 -12.37
N PRO A 438 21.38 1.84 -11.29
CA PRO A 438 21.82 1.49 -9.93
C PRO A 438 20.79 0.62 -9.19
N TRP A 439 21.24 -0.06 -8.13
CA TRP A 439 20.36 -0.77 -7.20
C TRP A 439 19.31 0.16 -6.57
N ARG A 440 18.07 -0.33 -6.48
CA ARG A 440 16.90 0.36 -5.89
C ARG A 440 16.41 -0.40 -4.65
N TYR A 441 15.88 0.32 -3.66
CA TYR A 441 15.20 -0.28 -2.50
C TYR A 441 13.68 -0.13 -2.60
N ILE A 442 12.95 -1.15 -2.15
CA ILE A 442 11.49 -1.18 -2.09
C ILE A 442 11.08 -1.79 -0.74
N PRO A 443 10.29 -1.11 0.10
CA PRO A 443 9.81 -1.69 1.36
C PRO A 443 8.73 -2.75 1.09
N TRP A 444 8.57 -3.71 2.02
CA TRP A 444 7.49 -4.69 2.00
C TRP A 444 7.12 -5.12 3.43
N ASP A 445 5.96 -5.79 3.63
CA ASP A 445 5.58 -6.47 4.90
C ASP A 445 5.80 -5.60 6.17
N LEU A 446 5.03 -4.51 6.28
CA LEU A 446 5.26 -3.38 7.19
C LEU A 446 4.26 -3.31 8.38
N ASP A 447 3.59 -4.41 8.68
CA ASP A 447 2.67 -4.58 9.82
C ASP A 447 3.39 -4.46 11.18
N ALA A 448 4.64 -4.94 11.26
CA ALA A 448 5.55 -4.82 12.38
C ALA A 448 6.16 -3.40 12.52
N SER A 449 5.30 -2.38 12.68
CA SER A 449 5.68 -0.98 12.79
C SER A 449 4.82 -0.18 13.79
N PHE A 450 5.16 1.08 14.04
CA PHE A 450 4.40 2.03 14.88
C PHE A 450 3.98 1.44 16.24
N GLY A 451 4.97 1.03 17.03
CA GLY A 451 4.77 0.51 18.39
C GLY A 451 4.44 -0.97 18.48
N GLN A 452 4.54 -1.73 17.38
CA GLN A 452 4.17 -3.14 17.37
C GLN A 452 5.17 -4.01 16.59
N ASN A 453 5.37 -5.25 17.05
CA ASN A 453 6.07 -6.33 16.34
C ASN A 453 5.08 -7.21 15.55
N TYR A 454 5.61 -8.12 14.71
CA TYR A 454 4.82 -9.08 13.91
C TYR A 454 3.86 -9.95 14.76
N ASP A 455 4.29 -10.27 15.99
CA ASP A 455 3.58 -11.08 17.00
C ASP A 455 2.61 -10.26 17.87
N THR A 456 2.38 -8.99 17.52
CA THR A 456 1.59 -7.99 18.25
C THR A 456 2.14 -7.52 19.61
N THR A 457 3.37 -7.90 19.99
CA THR A 457 4.04 -7.34 21.17
C THR A 457 4.44 -5.88 20.97
N ARG A 458 4.54 -5.11 22.07
CA ARG A 458 4.68 -3.64 22.04
C ARG A 458 6.14 -3.18 21.98
N THR A 459 6.42 -2.11 21.23
CA THR A 459 7.78 -1.55 21.06
C THR A 459 7.88 -0.09 21.56
N SER A 460 9.04 0.28 22.11
CA SER A 460 9.21 1.58 22.77
C SER A 460 9.45 2.72 21.77
N ALA A 461 8.55 3.72 21.78
CA ALA A 461 8.67 4.95 20.99
C ALA A 461 9.99 5.72 21.19
N THR A 462 10.70 5.51 22.30
CA THR A 462 11.99 6.18 22.58
C THR A 462 13.22 5.33 22.25
N ALA A 463 13.06 4.06 21.85
CA ALA A 463 14.20 3.21 21.50
C ALA A 463 14.88 3.70 20.21
N ARG A 464 16.22 3.80 20.20
CA ARG A 464 17.01 4.30 19.05
C ARG A 464 17.83 3.18 18.40
N PRO A 465 17.22 2.15 17.79
CA PRO A 465 17.97 1.17 17.02
C PRO A 465 18.60 1.86 15.81
N THR A 466 19.89 1.64 15.57
CA THR A 466 20.57 2.02 14.33
C THR A 466 20.53 0.91 13.28
N TYR A 467 20.14 -0.30 13.69
CA TYR A 467 20.14 -1.54 12.93
C TYR A 467 21.51 -1.92 12.30
N ALA A 468 22.61 -1.35 12.83
CA ALA A 468 23.97 -1.52 12.34
C ALA A 468 24.66 -2.83 12.79
N SER A 469 24.04 -3.59 13.70
CA SER A 469 24.47 -4.94 14.05
C SER A 469 23.86 -6.00 13.13
N GLU A 470 22.70 -5.70 12.53
CA GLU A 470 21.88 -6.61 11.73
C GLU A 470 22.05 -6.40 10.22
N ASN A 471 22.52 -5.22 9.78
CA ASN A 471 22.73 -4.87 8.37
C ASN A 471 24.10 -4.19 8.18
N LEU A 472 24.94 -4.78 7.33
CA LEU A 472 26.30 -4.28 7.06
C LEU A 472 26.30 -3.01 6.20
N LEU A 473 25.36 -2.86 5.27
CA LEU A 473 25.22 -1.63 4.47
C LEU A 473 24.86 -0.44 5.36
N PHE A 474 23.91 -0.61 6.29
CA PHE A 474 23.60 0.38 7.33
C PHE A 474 24.82 0.73 8.18
N LYS A 475 25.54 -0.28 8.67
CA LYS A 475 26.79 -0.09 9.43
C LYS A 475 27.83 0.74 8.67
N ARG A 476 27.96 0.53 7.36
CA ARG A 476 28.89 1.28 6.50
C ARG A 476 28.44 2.71 6.21
N MET A 477 27.16 2.92 5.86
CA MET A 477 26.59 4.26 5.68
C MET A 477 26.72 5.13 6.94
N LEU A 478 26.61 4.53 8.13
CA LEU A 478 26.77 5.21 9.41
C LEU A 478 28.22 5.47 9.83
N ALA A 479 29.17 4.70 9.28
CA ALA A 479 30.60 4.81 9.60
C ALA A 479 31.37 5.76 8.67
N GLU A 480 30.86 6.04 7.47
CA GLU A 480 31.45 7.00 6.51
C GLU A 480 30.85 8.40 6.74
N PRO A 481 31.60 9.38 7.28
CA PRO A 481 31.07 10.71 7.60
C PRO A 481 30.44 11.46 6.42
N THR A 482 30.91 11.27 5.18
CA THR A 482 30.33 11.97 4.02
C THR A 482 28.95 11.43 3.62
N ILE A 483 28.53 10.28 4.14
CA ILE A 483 27.18 9.73 4.00
C ILE A 483 26.40 9.96 5.31
N ALA A 484 26.99 9.56 6.45
CA ALA A 484 26.36 9.62 7.76
C ALA A 484 25.92 11.03 8.21
N GLY A 485 26.68 12.07 7.82
CA GLY A 485 26.35 13.47 8.09
C GLY A 485 25.14 13.95 7.29
N PRO A 486 25.21 13.97 5.94
CA PRO A 486 24.10 14.36 5.09
C PRO A 486 22.83 13.54 5.28
N MET A 487 22.93 12.23 5.52
CA MET A 487 21.79 11.35 5.82
C MET A 487 21.08 11.79 7.11
N ARG A 488 21.81 12.03 8.20
CA ARG A 488 21.22 12.53 9.45
C ARG A 488 20.66 13.94 9.32
N GLU A 489 21.23 14.81 8.49
CA GLU A 489 20.63 16.13 8.26
C GLU A 489 19.35 16.03 7.42
N ARG A 490 19.30 15.20 6.38
CA ARG A 490 18.05 14.90 5.67
C ARG A 490 16.96 14.39 6.61
N TYR A 491 17.30 13.53 7.58
CA TYR A 491 16.38 13.09 8.63
C TYR A 491 15.82 14.27 9.45
N ARG A 492 16.67 15.21 9.90
CA ARG A 492 16.22 16.42 10.64
C ARG A 492 15.31 17.33 9.83
N GLN A 493 15.48 17.39 8.51
CA GLN A 493 14.60 18.15 7.62
C GLN A 493 13.28 17.40 7.36
N ALA A 494 13.35 16.10 7.10
CA ALA A 494 12.18 15.25 6.87
C ALA A 494 11.20 15.27 8.07
N LEU A 495 11.73 15.24 9.30
CA LEU A 495 10.93 15.37 10.55
C LEU A 495 10.26 16.74 10.76
N LYS A 496 10.64 17.76 9.98
CA LYS A 496 10.03 19.11 9.99
C LYS A 496 9.09 19.33 8.80
N ASN A 497 9.35 18.63 7.69
CA ASN A 497 8.76 18.86 6.39
C ASN A 497 7.98 17.62 5.92
N GLU A 498 8.59 16.78 5.06
CA GLU A 498 7.95 15.66 4.35
C GLU A 498 7.15 14.74 5.29
N VAL A 499 7.78 14.31 6.39
CA VAL A 499 7.23 13.37 7.37
C VAL A 499 7.11 14.02 8.75
N SER A 500 6.72 15.29 8.81
CA SER A 500 6.46 16.00 10.07
C SER A 500 5.35 15.35 10.92
N GLU A 501 5.35 15.58 12.24
CA GLU A 501 4.37 14.93 13.13
C GLU A 501 2.92 15.26 12.71
N ALA A 502 2.63 16.53 12.44
CA ALA A 502 1.32 16.97 11.97
C ALA A 502 0.93 16.31 10.63
N ALA A 503 1.89 16.08 9.73
CA ALA A 503 1.66 15.36 8.48
C ALA A 503 1.28 13.88 8.71
N VAL A 504 1.91 13.20 9.67
CA VAL A 504 1.61 11.80 10.01
C VAL A 504 0.30 11.68 10.78
N GLN A 505 0.03 12.57 11.73
CA GLN A 505 -1.27 12.63 12.42
C GLN A 505 -2.41 12.84 11.41
N ALA A 506 -2.27 13.79 10.48
CA ALA A 506 -3.28 14.03 9.44
C ALA A 506 -3.51 12.83 8.49
N MET A 507 -2.51 11.98 8.26
CA MET A 507 -2.69 10.71 7.53
C MET A 507 -3.52 9.71 8.35
N ILE A 508 -3.26 9.61 9.67
CA ILE A 508 -4.06 8.78 10.59
C ILE A 508 -5.51 9.30 10.65
N ASP A 509 -5.73 10.61 10.76
CA ASP A 509 -7.06 11.23 10.70
C ASP A 509 -7.80 10.88 9.40
N GLY A 510 -7.12 11.02 8.25
CA GLY A 510 -7.67 10.67 6.94
C GLY A 510 -8.10 9.21 6.85
N TYR A 511 -7.28 8.26 7.31
CA TYR A 511 -7.65 6.84 7.29
C TYR A 511 -8.79 6.51 8.26
N VAL A 512 -8.81 7.11 9.46
CA VAL A 512 -9.91 6.90 10.42
C VAL A 512 -11.25 7.39 9.83
N GLN A 513 -11.24 8.52 9.14
CA GLN A 513 -12.40 9.02 8.40
C GLN A 513 -12.79 8.12 7.21
N GLU A 514 -11.80 7.61 6.46
CA GLU A 514 -12.01 6.76 5.27
C GLU A 514 -12.57 5.38 5.65
N LEU A 515 -12.08 4.75 6.73
CA LEU A 515 -12.58 3.46 7.20
C LEU A 515 -14.00 3.57 7.75
N GLY A 516 -14.27 4.61 8.56
CA GLY A 516 -15.59 4.86 9.13
C GLY A 516 -16.21 3.62 9.80
N PRO A 517 -17.53 3.37 9.61
CA PRO A 517 -18.24 2.21 10.16
C PRO A 517 -17.68 0.83 9.77
N ASN A 518 -16.83 0.73 8.73
CA ASN A 518 -16.21 -0.55 8.37
C ASN A 518 -15.23 -1.04 9.44
N ALA A 519 -14.60 -0.13 10.20
CA ALA A 519 -13.68 -0.50 11.26
C ALA A 519 -14.40 -1.26 12.39
N GLN A 520 -15.57 -0.76 12.84
CA GLN A 520 -16.35 -1.44 13.88
C GLN A 520 -16.99 -2.73 13.35
N ARG A 521 -17.29 -2.84 12.05
CA ARG A 521 -17.75 -4.10 11.43
C ARG A 521 -16.65 -5.16 11.33
N ASP A 522 -15.41 -4.78 11.00
CA ASP A 522 -14.27 -5.70 11.04
C ASP A 522 -13.93 -6.13 12.48
N GLU A 523 -13.98 -5.20 13.44
CA GLU A 523 -13.76 -5.49 14.86
C GLU A 523 -14.83 -6.43 15.40
N ALA A 524 -16.11 -6.13 15.18
CA ALA A 524 -17.23 -6.98 15.59
C ALA A 524 -17.18 -8.36 14.93
N ARG A 525 -16.62 -8.48 13.71
CA ARG A 525 -16.36 -9.76 13.08
C ARG A 525 -15.20 -10.50 13.75
N TRP A 526 -14.03 -9.88 13.95
CA TRP A 526 -12.78 -10.61 14.21
C TRP A 526 -12.23 -10.53 15.63
N ALA A 527 -12.74 -9.65 16.51
CA ALA A 527 -12.20 -9.46 17.86
C ALA A 527 -12.27 -10.74 18.73
N ALA A 528 -13.23 -11.63 18.46
CA ALA A 528 -13.34 -12.92 19.14
C ALA A 528 -12.19 -13.85 18.75
N GLU A 529 -11.96 -14.10 17.46
CA GLU A 529 -10.80 -14.86 17.00
C GLU A 529 -9.47 -14.19 17.38
N TYR A 530 -9.32 -12.87 17.24
CA TYR A 530 -8.10 -12.11 17.57
C TYR A 530 -7.65 -12.34 19.03
N ARG A 531 -8.58 -12.26 19.99
CA ARG A 531 -8.31 -12.49 21.42
C ARG A 531 -8.12 -13.96 21.81
N ASN A 532 -8.49 -14.90 20.93
CA ASN A 532 -8.44 -16.35 21.21
C ASN A 532 -7.45 -17.12 20.32
N PHE A 533 -6.73 -16.43 19.43
CA PHE A 533 -5.80 -17.00 18.47
C PHE A 533 -4.53 -17.60 19.12
N ALA A 534 -3.91 -18.56 18.42
CA ALA A 534 -2.65 -19.20 18.81
C ALA A 534 -2.63 -19.77 20.25
N LYS A 535 -3.74 -20.39 20.66
CA LYS A 535 -3.78 -21.26 21.85
C LYS A 535 -3.03 -22.58 21.59
N PRO A 536 -2.39 -23.18 22.61
CA PRO A 536 -1.85 -24.52 22.51
C PRO A 536 -2.96 -25.53 22.14
N PRO A 537 -2.72 -26.49 21.22
CA PRO A 537 -3.71 -27.48 20.83
C PRO A 537 -4.08 -28.41 22.00
N THR A 538 -5.39 -28.65 22.19
CA THR A 538 -5.90 -29.51 23.26
C THR A 538 -6.11 -30.96 22.82
N GLY A 539 -5.02 -31.73 22.84
CA GLY A 539 -5.01 -33.15 22.52
C GLY A 539 -4.61 -33.41 21.06
N ASN A 540 -5.36 -34.26 20.37
CA ASN A 540 -5.06 -34.67 18.98
C ASN A 540 -5.69 -33.72 17.95
N GLU A 541 -5.64 -32.42 18.18
CA GLU A 541 -6.18 -31.42 17.23
C GLU A 541 -5.28 -31.34 16.00
N GLU A 542 -5.83 -31.74 14.84
CA GLU A 542 -5.11 -31.83 13.55
C GLU A 542 -4.98 -30.46 12.84
N TYR A 543 -5.53 -29.40 13.43
CA TYR A 543 -5.58 -28.05 12.86
C TYR A 543 -4.44 -27.17 13.38
N ASP A 544 -3.84 -26.39 12.48
CA ASP A 544 -2.88 -25.35 12.86
C ASP A 544 -3.61 -24.21 13.60
N THR A 545 -3.40 -24.13 14.91
CA THR A 545 -4.00 -23.07 15.76
C THR A 545 -3.29 -21.73 15.63
N GLY A 546 -2.15 -21.68 14.91
CA GLY A 546 -1.20 -20.58 14.88
C GLY A 546 -0.16 -20.60 16.00
N TYR A 547 -0.29 -21.49 16.99
CA TYR A 547 0.61 -21.56 18.16
C TYR A 547 2.09 -21.77 17.80
N GLY A 548 2.39 -22.50 16.73
CA GLY A 548 3.78 -22.70 16.27
C GLY A 548 4.46 -21.41 15.78
N ASN A 549 3.67 -20.43 15.31
CA ASN A 549 4.18 -19.16 14.78
C ASN A 549 4.04 -17.99 15.76
N PHE A 550 3.11 -18.09 16.72
CA PHE A 550 2.74 -17.02 17.65
C PHE A 550 2.51 -17.54 19.08
N PRO A 551 3.48 -18.25 19.69
CA PRO A 551 3.26 -19.03 20.91
C PRO A 551 2.72 -18.23 22.09
N ASP A 552 3.20 -17.00 22.28
CA ASP A 552 2.85 -16.15 23.43
C ASP A 552 1.57 -15.31 23.23
N TRP A 553 0.97 -15.32 22.05
CA TRP A 553 -0.18 -14.46 21.71
C TRP A 553 -1.39 -14.72 22.62
N HIS A 554 -1.69 -15.99 22.90
CA HIS A 554 -2.79 -16.38 23.78
C HIS A 554 -2.57 -16.01 25.26
N LEU A 555 -1.36 -15.58 25.63
CA LEU A 555 -1.03 -15.08 26.97
C LEU A 555 -1.28 -13.56 27.11
N ARG A 556 -1.41 -12.83 25.99
CA ARG A 556 -1.60 -11.36 25.98
C ARG A 556 -2.83 -10.93 26.78
N GLN A 557 -2.68 -9.83 27.52
CA GLN A 557 -3.78 -9.17 28.24
C GLN A 557 -3.98 -7.71 27.77
N ASP A 558 -3.15 -7.21 26.84
CA ASP A 558 -3.16 -5.82 26.34
C ASP A 558 -3.97 -5.63 25.03
N PHE A 559 -4.96 -6.51 24.81
CA PHE A 559 -5.82 -6.50 23.62
C PHE A 559 -6.75 -5.29 23.58
N LYS A 560 -6.33 -4.26 22.83
CA LYS A 560 -7.07 -3.03 22.55
C LYS A 560 -8.23 -3.22 21.58
N THR A 561 -9.23 -2.35 21.67
CA THR A 561 -10.17 -2.09 20.56
C THR A 561 -9.49 -1.34 19.41
N HIS A 562 -10.15 -1.24 18.26
CA HIS A 562 -9.69 -0.44 17.11
C HIS A 562 -9.41 1.01 17.52
N ALA A 563 -10.34 1.67 18.19
CA ALA A 563 -10.20 3.07 18.60
C ALA A 563 -9.03 3.29 19.59
N GLU A 564 -8.85 2.38 20.55
CA GLU A 564 -7.73 2.41 21.49
C GLU A 564 -6.37 2.11 20.86
N GLU A 565 -6.35 1.40 19.73
CA GLU A 565 -5.15 1.05 18.96
C GLU A 565 -4.75 2.19 18.02
N VAL A 566 -5.71 2.84 17.37
CA VAL A 566 -5.52 4.12 16.65
C VAL A 566 -4.93 5.17 17.59
N GLU A 567 -5.52 5.38 18.77
CA GLU A 567 -4.99 6.33 19.77
C GLU A 567 -3.61 5.91 20.29
N TYR A 568 -3.34 4.60 20.44
CA TYR A 568 -2.00 4.12 20.74
C TYR A 568 -0.98 4.51 19.67
N ILE A 569 -1.31 4.37 18.37
CA ILE A 569 -0.44 4.81 17.26
C ILE A 569 -0.21 6.32 17.32
N ARG A 570 -1.25 7.14 17.54
CA ARG A 570 -1.10 8.60 17.66
C ARG A 570 -0.15 9.01 18.78
N GLN A 571 -0.30 8.41 19.95
CA GLN A 571 0.59 8.66 21.09
C GLN A 571 2.01 8.12 20.85
N TRP A 572 2.14 7.00 20.12
CA TRP A 572 3.45 6.46 19.76
C TRP A 572 4.17 7.38 18.79
N VAL A 573 3.50 7.84 17.73
CA VAL A 573 4.00 8.83 16.76
C VAL A 573 4.43 10.12 17.47
N HIS A 574 3.59 10.69 18.33
CA HIS A 574 3.93 11.89 19.11
C HIS A 574 5.22 11.70 19.95
N LYS A 575 5.28 10.63 20.75
CA LYS A 575 6.45 10.30 21.59
C LYS A 575 7.69 10.01 20.74
N ARG A 576 7.53 9.38 19.57
CA ARG A 576 8.59 9.05 18.63
C ARG A 576 9.19 10.30 17.99
N TRP A 577 8.35 11.19 17.48
CA TRP A 577 8.79 12.44 16.83
C TRP A 577 9.44 13.40 17.83
N GLY A 578 8.85 13.62 19.01
CA GLY A 578 9.48 14.45 20.05
C GLY A 578 10.84 13.88 20.52
N ALA A 579 10.95 12.56 20.66
CA ALA A 579 12.23 11.92 20.95
C ALA A 579 13.24 12.06 19.80
N PHE A 580 12.81 12.11 18.54
CA PHE A 580 13.70 12.15 17.37
C PHE A 580 14.09 13.59 16.96
N GLN A 581 13.29 14.59 17.32
CA GLN A 581 13.66 16.02 17.20
C GLN A 581 14.82 16.40 18.14
N SER A 582 14.90 15.82 19.34
CA SER A 582 15.96 16.10 20.32
C SER A 582 17.29 15.40 20.02
N GLN A 583 17.25 14.19 19.46
CA GLN A 583 18.42 13.38 19.09
C GLN A 583 17.97 12.33 18.07
N LEU A 584 18.82 12.03 17.08
CA LEU A 584 18.62 10.92 16.14
C LEU A 584 19.39 9.67 16.58
N PRO A 585 19.08 8.47 16.03
CA PRO A 585 19.97 7.30 16.08
C PRO A 585 21.35 7.57 15.46
#